data_AF-W4F2A5-F1
#
_entry.id   AF-W4F2A5-F1
#
_cell.length_a   1.000
_cell.length_b   1.000
_cell.length_c   1.000
_cell.angle_alpha   90.00
_cell.angle_beta   90.00
_cell.angle_gamma   90.00
#
_symmetry.space_group_name_H-M   'P 1'
#
loop_
_entity.id
_entity.type
_entity.pdbx_description
1 polymer ?
#
loop_
_entity_poly.entity_id
_entity_poly.type
_entity_poly.pdbx_seq_one_letter_code
_entity_poly.pdbx_strand_id
1 'polypeptide(L)'
;MDWQTLNTDEDIRTFMNKFGYFHDSCLKEAHVQTKSFVGENYGMAIDPTTSASLLFQRQAGPISAIEIVFEEIKHFCISPLPADYTAEILDATFIKQNGIFYWANCEGFNPTNVSLEEGITWISAKYVKWRDRSNLMGGQLIYGEKN
;
A
#
# COMPACT_ATOMS: atom_id res chain seq x y z
N MET A 1 6.10 11.79 -12.98
CA MET A 1 6.73 12.09 -11.68
C MET A 1 7.61 10.92 -11.30
N ASP A 2 8.77 11.21 -10.70
CA ASP A 2 9.81 10.23 -10.42
C ASP A 2 9.51 9.42 -9.16
N TRP A 3 10.03 8.19 -9.13
CA TRP A 3 9.95 7.33 -7.96
C TRP A 3 10.82 7.87 -6.81
N GLN A 4 10.25 7.89 -5.61
CA GLN A 4 10.95 8.23 -4.36
C GLN A 4 11.02 6.98 -3.48
N THR A 5 12.23 6.56 -3.13
CA THR A 5 12.45 5.41 -2.25
C THR A 5 12.41 5.83 -0.77
N LEU A 6 11.77 5.03 0.08
CA LEU A 6 11.81 5.19 1.52
C LEU A 6 12.95 4.33 2.08
N ASN A 7 13.88 4.94 2.82
CA ASN A 7 15.00 4.23 3.43
C ASN A 7 15.06 4.44 4.95
N THR A 8 14.68 5.63 5.42
CA THR A 8 14.84 6.07 6.80
C THR A 8 13.51 6.49 7.42
N ASP A 9 13.47 6.63 8.75
CA ASP A 9 12.30 7.16 9.45
C ASP A 9 11.99 8.61 9.05
N GLU A 10 13.01 9.38 8.64
CA GLU A 10 12.82 10.74 8.12
C GLU A 10 12.14 10.74 6.74
N ASP A 11 12.49 9.78 5.86
CA ASP A 11 11.82 9.62 4.57
C ASP A 11 10.34 9.28 4.77
N ILE A 12 10.04 8.38 5.72
CA ILE A 12 8.68 8.01 6.08
C ILE A 12 7.93 9.22 6.62
N ARG A 13 8.49 9.95 7.59
CA ARG A 13 7.86 11.14 8.17
C ARG A 13 7.57 12.20 7.11
N THR A 14 8.55 12.45 6.22
CA THR A 14 8.40 13.39 5.11
C THR A 14 7.28 12.94 4.15
N PHE A 15 7.24 11.66 3.82
CA PHE A 15 6.20 11.08 2.96
C PHE A 15 4.81 11.19 3.61
N MET A 16 4.66 10.78 4.87
CA MET A 16 3.40 10.87 5.62
C MET A 16 2.90 12.32 5.65
N ASN A 17 3.76 13.30 5.94
CA ASN A 17 3.39 14.72 5.92
C ASN A 17 2.92 15.17 4.52
N LYS A 18 3.63 14.79 3.46
CA LYS A 18 3.28 15.16 2.08
C LYS A 18 1.88 14.68 1.67
N PHE A 19 1.47 13.50 2.13
CA PHE A 19 0.15 12.93 1.82
C PHE A 19 -0.90 13.18 2.92
N GLY A 20 -0.58 13.98 3.95
CA GLY A 20 -1.51 14.31 5.04
C GLY A 20 -1.86 13.10 5.91
N TYR A 21 -0.89 12.24 6.19
CA TYR A 21 -1.02 11.06 7.05
C TYR A 21 -2.11 10.08 6.62
N PHE A 22 -2.49 10.08 5.33
CA PHE A 22 -3.63 9.32 4.80
C PHE A 22 -4.99 9.70 5.38
N HIS A 23 -5.09 10.77 6.17
CA HIS A 23 -6.37 11.29 6.62
C HIS A 23 -7.21 11.67 5.39
N ASP A 24 -8.51 11.43 5.48
CA ASP A 24 -9.45 11.75 4.41
C ASP A 24 -9.08 11.10 3.06
N SER A 25 -8.53 9.88 3.12
CA SER A 25 -8.10 9.12 1.95
C SER A 25 -8.78 7.76 1.86
N CYS A 26 -8.63 7.07 0.75
CA CYS A 26 -9.07 5.70 0.56
C CYS A 26 -8.01 4.88 -0.16
N LEU A 27 -7.93 3.58 0.16
CA LEU A 27 -7.24 2.61 -0.67
C LEU A 27 -8.12 2.32 -1.88
N LYS A 28 -7.76 2.86 -3.04
CA LYS A 28 -8.53 2.78 -4.27
C LYS A 28 -8.34 1.44 -4.96
N GLU A 29 -7.09 1.02 -5.14
CA GLU A 29 -6.76 -0.24 -5.81
C GLU A 29 -5.50 -0.86 -5.23
N ALA A 30 -5.46 -2.19 -5.22
CA ALA A 30 -4.30 -2.99 -4.84
C ALA A 30 -4.02 -4.02 -5.94
N HIS A 31 -2.80 -4.00 -6.48
CA HIS A 31 -2.34 -4.98 -7.46
C HIS A 31 -1.21 -5.80 -6.87
N VAL A 32 -1.45 -7.10 -6.66
CA VAL A 32 -0.46 -8.04 -6.13
C VAL A 32 0.12 -8.86 -7.27
N GLN A 33 1.44 -8.90 -7.33
CA GLN A 33 2.17 -9.72 -8.28
C GLN A 33 3.11 -10.65 -7.53
N THR A 34 2.86 -11.95 -7.67
CA THR A 34 3.85 -12.99 -7.37
C THR A 34 4.70 -13.23 -8.62
N LYS A 35 5.92 -13.72 -8.44
CA LYS A 35 6.82 -14.01 -9.56
C LYS A 35 6.82 -15.47 -10.00
N SER A 36 6.13 -16.33 -9.26
CA SER A 36 5.95 -17.73 -9.66
C SER A 36 4.90 -17.84 -10.75
N PHE A 37 5.19 -18.59 -11.81
CA PHE A 37 4.26 -18.81 -12.93
C PHE A 37 4.46 -20.20 -13.55
N VAL A 38 3.48 -20.64 -14.33
CA VAL A 38 3.57 -21.84 -15.16
C VAL A 38 3.64 -21.41 -16.62
N GLY A 39 4.69 -21.83 -17.32
CA GLY A 39 4.88 -21.53 -18.74
C GLY A 39 3.98 -22.37 -19.64
N GLU A 40 3.92 -22.02 -20.92
CA GLU A 40 3.13 -22.73 -21.93
C GLU A 40 3.52 -24.21 -22.09
N ASN A 41 4.76 -24.56 -21.74
CA ASN A 41 5.25 -25.94 -21.71
C ASN A 41 4.92 -26.69 -20.41
N TYR A 42 4.05 -26.15 -19.56
CA TYR A 42 3.71 -26.64 -18.22
C TYR A 42 4.86 -26.66 -17.22
N GLY A 43 6.02 -26.06 -17.56
CA GLY A 43 7.12 -25.87 -16.63
C GLY A 43 6.82 -24.79 -15.61
N MET A 44 7.18 -25.03 -14.34
CA MET A 44 6.96 -24.08 -13.26
C MET A 44 8.24 -23.27 -12.98
N ALA A 45 8.13 -21.94 -13.02
CA ALA A 45 9.13 -21.03 -12.47
C ALA A 45 8.70 -20.67 -11.04
N ILE A 46 9.58 -20.94 -10.07
CA ILE A 46 9.32 -20.69 -8.65
C ILE A 46 10.19 -19.53 -8.18
N ASP A 47 9.54 -18.45 -7.79
CA ASP A 47 10.14 -17.31 -7.11
C ASP A 47 9.17 -16.89 -5.98
N PRO A 48 9.58 -17.03 -4.70
CA PRO A 48 8.73 -16.74 -3.55
C PRO A 48 8.58 -15.24 -3.29
N THR A 49 9.21 -14.36 -4.08
CA THR A 49 9.08 -12.92 -3.92
C THR A 49 7.74 -12.44 -4.43
N THR A 50 7.13 -11.57 -3.61
CA THR A 50 5.84 -10.95 -3.89
C THR A 50 6.01 -9.44 -3.78
N SER A 51 5.32 -8.72 -4.66
CA SER A 51 5.25 -7.27 -4.65
C SER A 51 3.80 -6.82 -4.77
N ALA A 52 3.50 -5.63 -4.27
CA ALA A 52 2.19 -5.03 -4.39
C ALA A 52 2.31 -3.55 -4.73
N SER A 53 1.43 -3.09 -5.63
CA SER A 53 1.23 -1.67 -5.92
C SER A 53 -0.11 -1.25 -5.33
N LEU A 54 -0.09 -0.30 -4.39
CA LEU A 54 -1.27 0.27 -3.76
C LEU A 54 -1.50 1.69 -4.27
N LEU A 55 -2.70 1.99 -4.76
CA LEU A 55 -3.11 3.31 -5.17
C LEU A 55 -4.03 3.91 -4.11
N PHE A 56 -3.66 5.07 -3.59
CA PHE A 56 -4.47 5.85 -2.66
C PHE A 56 -4.94 7.14 -3.30
N GLN A 57 -6.14 7.57 -2.95
CA GLN A 57 -6.73 8.86 -3.33
C GLN A 57 -7.19 9.57 -2.07
N ARG A 58 -7.10 10.90 -2.03
CA ARG A 58 -7.58 11.71 -0.90
C ARG A 58 -8.31 12.97 -1.33
N GLN A 59 -9.18 13.49 -0.46
CA GLN A 59 -9.92 14.74 -0.69
C GLN A 59 -9.08 16.00 -0.33
N ALA A 60 -7.81 16.03 -0.74
CA ALA A 60 -6.90 17.14 -0.49
C ALA A 60 -5.82 17.28 -1.58
N GLY A 61 -5.27 18.48 -1.75
CA GLY A 61 -4.16 18.78 -2.67
C GLY A 61 -2.88 19.23 -1.95
N PRO A 62 -1.77 19.50 -2.68
CA PRO A 62 -1.62 19.35 -4.13
C PRO A 62 -1.39 17.90 -4.58
N ILE A 63 -0.91 17.03 -3.69
CA ILE A 63 -0.79 15.58 -3.96
C ILE A 63 -2.12 14.94 -3.56
N SER A 64 -2.96 14.61 -4.52
CA SER A 64 -4.31 14.05 -4.29
C SER A 64 -4.38 12.54 -4.49
N ALA A 65 -3.40 11.95 -5.18
CA ALA A 65 -3.26 10.51 -5.27
C ALA A 65 -1.79 10.09 -5.29
N ILE A 66 -1.51 8.94 -4.71
CA ILE A 66 -0.18 8.35 -4.67
C ILE A 66 -0.25 6.87 -5.01
N GLU A 67 0.80 6.38 -5.65
CA GLU A 67 1.06 4.94 -5.76
C GLU A 67 2.25 4.60 -4.87
N ILE A 68 2.10 3.54 -4.10
CA ILE A 68 3.13 2.97 -3.24
C ILE A 68 3.39 1.54 -3.70
N VAL A 69 4.65 1.23 -3.96
CA VAL A 69 5.10 -0.12 -4.33
C VAL A 69 5.86 -0.72 -3.15
N PHE A 70 5.40 -1.87 -2.71
CA PHE A 70 6.02 -2.70 -1.67
C PHE A 70 6.69 -3.90 -2.34
N GLU A 71 8.00 -4.07 -2.14
CA GLU A 71 8.80 -5.15 -2.74
C GLU A 71 9.39 -6.07 -1.66
N GLU A 72 9.50 -7.36 -1.97
CA GLU A 72 9.83 -8.42 -1.00
C GLU A 72 8.87 -8.40 0.21
N ILE A 73 7.56 -8.46 -0.08
CA ILE A 73 6.50 -8.50 0.93
C ILE A 73 6.71 -9.68 1.89
N LYS A 74 6.53 -9.41 3.19
CA LYS A 74 6.51 -10.43 4.24
C LYS A 74 5.09 -10.80 4.63
N HIS A 75 4.22 -9.80 4.75
CA HIS A 75 2.80 -9.99 5.03
C HIS A 75 1.97 -8.96 4.28
N PHE A 76 0.80 -9.38 3.83
CA PHE A 76 -0.20 -8.47 3.29
C PHE A 76 -1.60 -8.93 3.72
N CYS A 77 -2.31 -8.07 4.43
CA CYS A 77 -3.67 -8.29 4.90
C CYS A 77 -4.57 -7.21 4.32
N ILE A 78 -5.61 -7.62 3.60
CA ILE A 78 -6.72 -6.74 3.20
C ILE A 78 -7.93 -7.15 4.03
N SER A 79 -8.40 -6.23 4.87
CA SER A 79 -9.57 -6.41 5.71
C SER A 79 -10.54 -5.27 5.41
N PRO A 80 -11.48 -5.46 4.46
CA PRO A 80 -12.49 -4.46 4.17
C PRO A 80 -13.39 -4.24 5.38
N LEU A 81 -13.87 -3.01 5.56
CA LEU A 81 -14.88 -2.72 6.56
C LEU A 81 -16.24 -3.28 6.15
N PRO A 82 -17.13 -3.60 7.12
CA PRO A 82 -18.51 -3.96 6.86
C PRO A 82 -19.28 -2.83 6.12
N ALA A 83 -20.37 -3.17 5.43
CA ALA A 83 -21.07 -2.28 4.50
C ALA A 83 -21.73 -1.04 5.14
N ASP A 84 -21.92 -1.06 6.46
CA ASP A 84 -22.44 0.03 7.27
C ASP A 84 -21.37 1.06 7.68
N TYR A 85 -20.11 0.79 7.37
CA TYR A 85 -19.00 1.70 7.59
C TYR A 85 -18.57 2.38 6.29
N THR A 86 -18.00 3.57 6.46
CA THR A 86 -17.41 4.34 5.39
C THR A 86 -15.93 3.90 5.26
N ALA A 87 -15.48 3.65 4.02
CA ALA A 87 -14.19 3.00 3.74
C ALA A 87 -12.99 3.97 3.72
N GLU A 88 -13.16 5.17 4.26
CA GLU A 88 -12.09 6.14 4.42
C GLU A 88 -11.07 5.70 5.46
N ILE A 89 -9.86 6.20 5.26
CA ILE A 89 -8.75 6.10 6.19
C ILE A 89 -8.80 7.38 7.02
N LEU A 90 -9.08 7.21 8.32
CA LEU A 90 -9.05 8.30 9.29
C LEU A 90 -7.62 8.53 9.77
N ASP A 91 -6.91 7.45 10.10
CA ASP A 91 -5.53 7.48 10.56
C ASP A 91 -4.72 6.35 9.93
N ALA A 92 -3.41 6.54 9.84
CA ALA A 92 -2.50 5.50 9.36
C ALA A 92 -1.18 5.49 10.12
N THR A 93 -0.65 4.29 10.30
CA THR A 93 0.69 4.07 10.84
C THR A 93 1.61 3.66 9.70
N PHE A 94 2.75 4.35 9.58
CA PHE A 94 3.84 3.93 8.71
C PHE A 94 5.14 3.99 9.50
N ILE A 95 5.77 2.84 9.71
CA ILE A 95 7.00 2.72 10.50
C ILE A 95 7.99 1.75 9.84
N LYS A 96 9.26 1.85 10.24
CA LYS A 96 10.29 0.86 9.95
C LYS A 96 10.78 0.22 11.24
N GLN A 97 10.78 -1.11 11.30
CA GLN A 97 11.30 -1.86 12.44
C GLN A 97 12.14 -3.04 11.95
N ASN A 98 13.35 -3.20 12.51
CA ASN A 98 14.27 -4.29 12.16
C ASN A 98 14.51 -4.44 10.64
N GLY A 99 14.58 -3.32 9.92
CA GLY A 99 14.79 -3.31 8.46
C GLY A 99 13.54 -3.57 7.61
N ILE A 100 12.38 -3.78 8.23
CA ILE A 100 11.10 -4.02 7.54
C ILE A 100 10.20 -2.81 7.69
N PHE A 101 9.57 -2.40 6.60
CA PHE A 101 8.56 -1.36 6.55
C PHE A 101 7.19 -1.96 6.86
N TYR A 102 6.37 -1.22 7.60
CA TYR A 102 4.99 -1.57 7.93
C TYR A 102 4.09 -0.38 7.66
N TRP A 103 3.02 -0.60 6.90
CA TRP A 103 1.94 0.38 6.74
C TRP A 103 0.62 -0.26 7.17
N ALA A 104 -0.21 0.48 7.89
CA ALA A 104 -1.55 0.07 8.29
C ALA A 104 -2.51 1.27 8.27
N ASN A 105 -3.79 1.01 7.96
CA ASN A 105 -4.87 2.01 7.95
C ASN A 105 -5.43 2.34 9.35
N CYS A 106 -4.60 2.26 10.40
CA CYS A 106 -4.98 2.64 11.75
C CYS A 106 -3.81 3.29 12.50
N GLU A 107 -4.13 4.09 13.51
CA GLU A 107 -3.14 4.62 14.46
C GLU A 107 -2.62 3.52 15.38
N GLY A 108 -1.36 3.63 15.81
CA GLY A 108 -0.79 2.78 16.86
C GLY A 108 -0.54 1.33 16.45
N PHE A 109 -0.53 1.02 15.15
CA PHE A 109 -0.28 -0.33 14.66
C PHE A 109 1.05 -0.88 15.20
N ASN A 110 0.99 -2.04 15.85
CA ASN A 110 2.15 -2.73 16.41
C ASN A 110 2.40 -4.05 15.67
N PRO A 111 3.50 -4.17 14.90
CA PRO A 111 3.79 -5.39 14.16
C PRO A 111 4.14 -6.60 15.03
N THR A 112 4.43 -6.41 16.32
CA THR A 112 4.68 -7.50 17.28
C THR A 112 3.42 -8.03 17.93
N ASN A 113 2.29 -7.31 17.79
CA ASN A 113 0.99 -7.70 18.33
C ASN A 113 -0.10 -7.23 17.36
N VAL A 114 -0.14 -7.86 16.18
CA VAL A 114 -1.11 -7.52 15.15
C VAL A 114 -2.51 -7.95 15.63
N SER A 115 -3.38 -6.97 15.86
CA SER A 115 -4.79 -7.24 16.08
C SER A 115 -5.39 -7.81 14.80
N LEU A 116 -6.19 -8.88 14.94
CA LEU A 116 -7.00 -9.44 13.86
C LEU A 116 -8.40 -8.83 13.84
N GLU A 117 -8.56 -7.64 14.43
CA GLU A 117 -9.77 -6.85 14.34
C GLU A 117 -10.17 -6.62 12.88
N GLU A 118 -11.47 -6.67 12.63
CA GLU A 118 -12.06 -6.38 11.32
C GLU A 118 -11.71 -4.94 10.89
N GLY A 119 -11.48 -4.75 9.60
CA GLY A 119 -11.18 -3.43 9.03
C GLY A 119 -9.71 -3.02 9.00
N ILE A 120 -8.80 -3.75 9.68
CA ILE A 120 -7.37 -3.43 9.66
C ILE A 120 -6.70 -4.04 8.41
N THR A 121 -6.45 -3.17 7.43
CA THR A 121 -5.63 -3.46 6.24
C THR A 121 -4.20 -3.01 6.50
N TRP A 122 -3.25 -3.93 6.33
CA TRP A 122 -1.84 -3.65 6.59
C TRP A 122 -0.92 -4.47 5.69
N ILE A 123 0.29 -3.95 5.47
CA ILE A 123 1.31 -4.56 4.62
C ILE A 123 2.69 -4.36 5.23
N SER A 124 3.55 -5.38 5.08
CA SER A 124 4.96 -5.28 5.44
C SER A 124 5.88 -5.76 4.33
N ALA A 125 6.97 -5.03 4.12
CA ALA A 125 7.91 -5.29 3.02
C ALA A 125 9.31 -4.78 3.33
N LYS A 126 10.30 -5.26 2.57
CA LYS A 126 11.70 -4.86 2.78
C LYS A 126 12.05 -3.55 2.09
N TYR A 127 11.42 -3.28 0.95
CA TYR A 127 11.65 -2.06 0.19
C TYR A 127 10.33 -1.39 -0.15
N VAL A 128 10.31 -0.06 -0.06
CA VAL A 128 9.16 0.75 -0.44
C VAL A 128 9.61 1.92 -1.27
N LYS A 129 8.86 2.18 -2.35
CA LYS A 129 8.97 3.40 -3.14
C LYS A 129 7.58 3.92 -3.46
N TRP A 130 7.47 5.23 -3.65
CA TRP A 130 6.20 5.87 -3.97
C TRP A 130 6.38 6.93 -5.05
N ARG A 131 5.27 7.31 -5.70
CA ARG A 131 5.23 8.47 -6.59
C ARG A 131 3.87 9.14 -6.54
N ASP A 132 3.86 10.43 -6.83
CA ASP A 132 2.63 11.18 -7.06
C ASP A 132 1.91 10.65 -8.31
N ARG A 133 0.63 10.35 -8.14
CA ARG A 133 -0.31 9.91 -9.18
C ARG A 133 -1.59 10.73 -9.13
N SER A 134 -1.54 12.01 -8.75
CA SER A 134 -2.69 12.92 -8.72
C SER A 134 -3.40 13.03 -10.07
N ASN A 135 -2.74 12.64 -11.17
CA ASN A 135 -3.34 12.48 -12.49
C ASN A 135 -4.28 11.25 -12.64
N LEU A 136 -4.35 10.37 -11.63
CA LEU A 136 -5.20 9.17 -11.58
C LEU A 136 -6.38 9.31 -10.60
N MET A 137 -6.76 10.54 -10.25
CA MET A 137 -7.96 10.76 -9.46
C MET A 137 -9.21 10.23 -10.18
N GLY A 138 -10.23 9.83 -9.42
CA GLY A 138 -11.53 9.40 -9.93
C GLY A 138 -11.72 7.88 -9.93
N GLY A 139 -12.82 7.45 -10.55
CA GLY A 139 -13.32 6.07 -10.43
C GLY A 139 -12.77 5.05 -11.43
N GLN A 140 -11.97 5.47 -12.42
CA GLN A 140 -11.49 4.57 -13.47
C GLN A 140 -10.53 3.51 -12.91
N LEU A 141 -10.66 2.27 -13.40
CA LEU A 141 -9.75 1.18 -13.08
C LEU A 141 -8.34 1.47 -13.63
N ILE A 142 -7.33 1.33 -12.79
CA ILE A 142 -5.92 1.58 -13.11
C ILE A 142 -5.15 0.27 -13.28
N TYR A 143 -5.32 -0.68 -12.37
CA TYR A 143 -4.71 -1.99 -12.41
C TYR A 143 -5.75 -3.04 -12.83
N GLY A 144 -5.69 -3.43 -14.10
CA GLY A 144 -6.60 -4.40 -14.70
C GLY A 144 -6.88 -4.04 -16.15
N GLU A 145 -7.27 -5.03 -16.96
CA GLU A 145 -7.54 -4.80 -18.38
C GLU A 145 -8.77 -3.90 -18.56
N LYS A 146 -8.60 -2.80 -19.31
CA LYS A 146 -9.66 -2.30 -20.17
C LYS A 146 -9.62 -3.17 -21.42
N ASN A 147 -10.40 -4.24 -21.43
CA ASN A 147 -10.71 -4.94 -22.68
C ASN A 147 -11.49 -4.02 -23.62
#